data_AF-A0A921JFT8-F1
#
_entry.id   AF-A0A921JFT8-F1
#
_cell.length_a   1.000
_cell.length_b   1.000
_cell.length_c   1.000
_cell.angle_alpha   90.00
_cell.angle_beta   90.00
_cell.angle_gamma   90.00
#
_symmetry.space_group_name_H-M   'P 1'
#
loop_
_entity.id
_entity.type
_entity.pdbx_description
1 polymer ?
#
loop_
_entity_poly.entity_id
_entity_poly.type
_entity_poly.pdbx_seq_one_letter_code
_entity_poly.pdbx_strand_id
1 'polypeptide(L)'
;MARRILSALVLACSAGPVLAAPCTPPAPPPAEARPEKPKLPEKPACLDKKDGCPGWEAYSYNDAIKAYNAQAQVFRPLAEAYVQKLNAYVKASGEYAQCEVKALQQ
;
A
#
# COMPACT_ATOMS: atom_id res chain seq x y z
N MET A 1 -46.04 -63.82 4.97
CA MET A 1 -45.60 -63.90 3.56
C MET A 1 -44.89 -62.60 3.21
N ALA A 2 -43.75 -62.72 2.55
CA ALA A 2 -42.75 -61.68 2.32
C ALA A 2 -43.17 -60.62 1.29
N ARG A 3 -42.72 -59.36 1.49
CA ARG A 3 -41.96 -58.64 0.45
C ARG A 3 -41.19 -57.43 1.02
N ARG A 4 -39.86 -57.59 1.07
CA ARG A 4 -38.87 -56.50 1.08
C ARG A 4 -38.97 -55.75 -0.26
N ILE A 5 -38.62 -54.45 -0.31
CA ILE A 5 -37.43 -53.90 -1.00
C ILE A 5 -37.19 -52.47 -0.46
N LEU A 6 -36.05 -52.27 0.21
CA LEU A 6 -35.42 -50.95 0.42
C LEU A 6 -34.81 -50.50 -0.91
N SER A 7 -35.00 -49.23 -1.29
CA SER A 7 -34.17 -48.57 -2.31
C SER A 7 -33.64 -47.26 -1.75
N ALA A 8 -32.46 -47.34 -1.16
CA ALA A 8 -31.61 -46.19 -0.84
C ALA A 8 -30.86 -45.80 -2.12
N LEU A 9 -31.11 -44.59 -2.64
CA LEU A 9 -30.32 -44.00 -3.70
C LEU A 9 -29.32 -43.02 -3.06
N VAL A 10 -28.15 -43.54 -2.66
CA VAL A 10 -27.01 -42.72 -2.25
C VAL A 10 -26.30 -42.26 -3.52
N LEU A 11 -26.58 -41.03 -3.95
CA LEU A 11 -25.84 -40.37 -5.01
C LEU A 11 -24.53 -39.84 -4.41
N ALA A 12 -23.50 -40.69 -4.40
CA ALA A 12 -22.14 -40.29 -4.04
C ALA A 12 -21.57 -39.41 -5.16
N CYS A 13 -21.75 -38.09 -5.03
CA CYS A 13 -20.89 -37.13 -5.72
C CYS A 13 -19.49 -37.24 -5.11
N SER A 14 -18.64 -38.07 -5.73
CA SER A 14 -17.20 -38.03 -5.52
C SER A 14 -16.66 -36.74 -6.12
N ALA A 15 -16.80 -35.64 -5.39
CA ALA A 15 -15.95 -34.48 -5.56
C ALA A 15 -14.55 -34.92 -5.11
N GLY A 16 -13.71 -35.30 -6.07
CA GLY A 16 -12.29 -35.49 -5.82
C GLY A 16 -11.70 -34.21 -5.22
N PRO A 17 -10.62 -34.30 -4.43
CA PRO A 17 -10.01 -33.12 -3.83
C PRO A 17 -9.58 -32.19 -4.97
N VAL A 18 -10.20 -31.01 -5.01
CA VAL A 18 -9.64 -29.88 -5.76
C VAL A 18 -8.31 -29.61 -5.09
N LEU A 19 -7.21 -30.05 -5.70
CA LEU A 19 -5.87 -29.64 -5.30
C LEU A 19 -5.89 -28.11 -5.32
N ALA A 20 -5.85 -27.49 -4.14
CA ALA A 20 -5.83 -26.05 -4.01
C ALA A 20 -4.67 -25.52 -4.86
N ALA A 21 -4.95 -24.60 -5.78
CA ALA A 21 -3.91 -23.93 -6.54
C ALA A 21 -2.93 -23.27 -5.54
N PRO A 22 -1.61 -23.32 -5.80
CA PRO A 22 -0.63 -22.76 -4.87
C PRO A 22 -0.94 -21.28 -4.63
N CYS A 23 -1.00 -20.89 -3.35
CA CYS A 23 -1.18 -19.50 -2.97
C CYS A 23 -0.03 -18.68 -3.54
N THR A 24 -0.34 -17.63 -4.30
CA THR A 24 0.70 -16.81 -4.94
C THR A 24 1.07 -15.65 -4.03
N PRO A 25 2.32 -15.55 -3.56
CA PRO A 25 2.74 -14.43 -2.72
C PRO A 25 2.73 -13.13 -3.53
N PRO A 26 2.20 -12.02 -2.98
CA PRO A 26 2.23 -10.74 -3.65
C PRO A 26 3.66 -10.19 -3.69
N ALA A 27 3.96 -9.40 -4.73
CA ALA A 27 5.22 -8.67 -4.83
C ALA A 27 5.07 -7.26 -4.22
N PRO A 28 6.03 -6.78 -3.41
CA PRO A 28 6.02 -5.43 -2.90
C PRO A 28 6.27 -4.41 -4.03
N PRO A 29 5.81 -3.15 -3.88
CA PRO A 29 6.23 -2.08 -4.77
C PRO A 29 7.76 -1.92 -4.73
N PRO A 30 8.42 -1.68 -5.87
CA PRO A 30 9.87 -1.50 -5.92
C PRO A 30 10.30 -0.25 -5.14
N ALA A 31 11.48 -0.31 -4.53
CA ALA A 31 12.00 0.79 -3.70
C ALA A 31 12.21 2.07 -4.52
N GLU A 32 12.58 1.92 -5.79
CA GLU A 32 12.80 3.00 -6.75
C GLU A 32 11.50 3.73 -7.12
N ALA A 33 10.33 3.12 -6.86
CA ALA A 33 9.04 3.78 -7.06
C ALA A 33 8.66 4.73 -5.91
N ARG A 34 9.46 4.78 -4.83
CA ARG A 34 9.25 5.72 -3.73
C ARG A 34 9.58 7.14 -4.19
N PRO A 35 8.62 8.07 -4.17
CA PRO A 35 8.89 9.46 -4.55
C PRO A 35 9.87 10.13 -3.58
N GLU A 36 10.76 10.95 -4.12
CA GLU A 36 11.69 11.74 -3.31
C GLU A 36 11.01 12.97 -2.72
N LYS A 37 11.11 13.14 -1.40
CA LYS A 37 10.54 14.29 -0.71
C LYS A 37 11.35 15.55 -1.03
N PRO A 38 10.71 16.65 -1.45
CA PRO A 38 11.38 17.94 -1.62
C PRO A 38 12.09 18.36 -0.33
N LYS A 39 13.30 18.91 -0.48
CA LYS A 39 14.08 19.43 0.66
C LYS A 39 13.50 20.76 1.09
N LEU A 40 13.15 20.87 2.36
CA LEU A 40 12.67 22.11 2.95
C LEU A 40 13.82 23.13 2.99
N PRO A 41 13.61 24.39 2.57
CA PRO A 41 14.62 25.44 2.71
C PRO A 41 15.01 25.63 4.18
N GLU A 42 16.29 25.88 4.43
CA GLU A 42 16.76 26.18 5.77
C GLU A 42 16.24 27.53 6.22
N LYS A 43 15.69 27.57 7.44
CA LYS A 43 15.16 28.81 8.02
C LYS A 43 16.33 29.72 8.41
N PRO A 44 16.45 30.94 7.84
CA PRO A 44 17.51 31.85 8.22
C PRO A 44 17.35 32.31 9.68
N ALA A 45 18.48 32.45 10.38
CA ALA A 45 18.52 32.81 11.80
C ALA A 45 17.94 34.21 12.09
N CYS A 46 17.92 35.08 11.08
CA CYS A 46 17.36 36.42 11.20
C CYS A 46 15.84 36.43 11.43
N LEU A 47 15.11 35.37 11.04
CA LEU A 47 13.65 35.32 11.18
C LEU A 47 13.19 35.24 12.65
N ASP A 48 14.06 34.75 13.53
CA ASP A 48 13.78 34.65 14.96
C ASP A 48 14.27 35.88 15.75
N LYS A 49 14.93 36.85 15.09
CA LYS A 49 15.41 38.06 15.74
C LYS A 49 14.29 39.10 15.85
N LYS A 50 14.29 39.87 16.94
CA LYS A 50 13.30 40.94 17.20
C LYS A 50 13.26 41.99 16.09
N ASP A 51 14.42 42.29 15.48
CA ASP A 51 14.56 43.28 14.41
C ASP A 51 14.22 42.69 13.02
N GLY A 52 13.94 41.39 12.94
CA GLY A 52 13.63 40.66 11.71
C GLY A 52 14.84 40.44 10.81
N CYS A 53 14.54 40.06 9.56
CA CYS A 53 15.53 39.83 8.52
C CYS A 53 15.82 41.09 7.69
N PRO A 54 17.08 41.30 7.27
CA PRO A 54 17.37 42.20 6.16
C PRO A 54 16.48 41.86 4.96
N GLY A 55 16.02 42.88 4.22
CA GLY A 55 15.06 42.69 3.13
C GLY A 55 15.51 41.62 2.12
N TRP A 56 16.78 41.64 1.70
CA TRP A 56 17.32 40.67 0.74
C TRP A 56 17.23 39.22 1.24
N GLU A 57 17.53 38.97 2.53
CA GLU A 57 17.51 37.62 3.12
C GLU A 57 16.07 37.11 3.26
N ALA A 58 15.14 38.00 3.64
CA ALA A 58 13.71 37.69 3.67
C ALA A 58 13.16 37.36 2.27
N TYR A 59 13.55 38.11 1.24
CA TYR A 59 13.12 37.83 -0.14
C TYR A 59 13.70 36.51 -0.66
N SER A 60 14.99 36.26 -0.47
CA SER A 60 15.63 35.01 -0.89
C SER A 60 15.00 33.80 -0.23
N TYR A 61 14.71 33.86 1.08
CA TYR A 61 14.02 32.78 1.77
C TYR A 61 12.59 32.59 1.26
N ASN A 62 11.83 33.67 1.04
CA ASN A 62 10.49 33.58 0.48
C ASN A 62 10.46 32.93 -0.90
N ASP A 63 11.44 33.22 -1.76
CA ASP A 63 11.53 32.61 -3.08
C ASP A 63 11.92 31.12 -3.01
N ALA A 64 12.81 30.75 -2.09
CA ALA A 64 13.09 29.35 -1.80
C ALA A 64 11.84 28.60 -1.31
N ILE A 65 11.02 29.24 -0.46
CA ILE A 65 9.75 28.67 0.01
C ILE A 65 8.73 28.53 -1.12
N LYS A 66 8.62 29.51 -2.02
CA LYS A 66 7.75 29.39 -3.21
C LYS A 66 8.18 28.21 -4.09
N ALA A 67 9.48 28.05 -4.33
CA ALA A 67 10.02 26.94 -5.09
C ALA A 67 9.73 25.58 -4.41
N TYR A 68 9.91 25.50 -3.09
CA TYR A 68 9.55 24.32 -2.31
C TYR A 68 8.06 23.99 -2.41
N ASN A 69 7.17 24.99 -2.29
CA ASN A 69 5.73 24.78 -2.35
C ASN A 69 5.29 24.24 -3.73
N ALA A 70 5.91 24.73 -4.81
CA ALA A 70 5.65 24.21 -6.15
C ALA A 70 6.07 22.72 -6.27
N GLN A 71 7.25 22.36 -5.73
CA GLN A 71 7.69 20.95 -5.70
C GLN A 71 6.79 20.09 -4.81
N ALA A 72 6.36 20.59 -3.66
CA ALA A 72 5.47 19.89 -2.75
C ALA A 72 4.10 19.61 -3.37
N GLN A 73 3.59 20.53 -4.20
CA GLN A 73 2.33 20.35 -4.93
C GLN A 73 2.42 19.19 -5.93
N VAL A 74 3.56 19.02 -6.59
CA VAL A 74 3.81 17.90 -7.51
C VAL A 74 4.07 16.59 -6.74
N PHE A 75 4.81 16.66 -5.63
CA PHE A 75 5.15 15.50 -4.81
C PHE A 75 3.92 14.83 -4.18
N ARG A 76 2.94 15.62 -3.70
CA ARG A 76 1.78 15.11 -2.97
C ARG A 76 1.02 13.97 -3.69
N PRO A 77 0.53 14.14 -4.93
CA PRO A 77 -0.18 13.07 -5.63
C PRO A 77 0.71 11.85 -5.91
N LEU A 78 2.01 12.03 -6.12
CA LEU A 78 2.96 10.91 -6.30
C LEU A 78 3.10 10.09 -5.02
N ALA A 79 3.22 10.78 -3.87
CA ALA A 79 3.29 10.14 -2.56
C ALA A 79 2.00 9.39 -2.23
N GLU A 80 0.84 9.99 -2.50
CA GLU A 80 -0.47 9.37 -2.31
C GLU A 80 -0.62 8.10 -3.17
N ALA A 81 -0.22 8.14 -4.44
CA ALA A 81 -0.24 6.98 -5.32
C ALA A 81 0.69 5.86 -4.82
N TYR A 82 1.87 6.20 -4.31
CA TYR A 82 2.79 5.22 -3.73
C TYR A 82 2.19 4.57 -2.46
N VAL A 83 1.56 5.34 -1.59
CA VAL A 83 0.86 4.83 -0.41
C VAL A 83 -0.29 3.89 -0.81
N GLN A 84 -1.05 4.22 -1.86
CA GLN A 84 -2.10 3.33 -2.37
C GLN A 84 -1.54 1.97 -2.82
N LYS A 85 -0.40 1.95 -3.52
CA LYS A 85 0.27 0.71 -3.92
C LYS A 85 0.72 -0.12 -2.71
N LEU A 86 1.26 0.53 -1.67
CA LEU A 86 1.63 -0.16 -0.43
C LEU A 86 0.41 -0.77 0.26
N ASN A 87 -0.70 -0.05 0.34
CA ASN A 87 -1.94 -0.56 0.93
C ASN A 87 -2.49 -1.76 0.15
N ALA A 88 -2.41 -1.72 -1.19
CA ALA A 88 -2.79 -2.85 -2.03
C ALA A 88 -1.90 -4.08 -1.76
N TYR A 89 -0.59 -3.88 -1.60
CA TYR A 89 0.34 -4.94 -1.24
C TYR A 89 0.03 -5.54 0.14
N VAL A 90 -0.24 -4.71 1.15
CA VAL A 90 -0.63 -5.17 2.50
C VAL A 90 -1.91 -6.00 2.44
N LYS A 91 -2.91 -5.52 1.71
CA LYS A 91 -4.17 -6.26 1.51
C LYS A 91 -3.91 -7.62 0.85
N ALA A 92 -3.19 -7.65 -0.26
CA ALA A 92 -2.87 -8.88 -0.97
C ALA A 92 -2.05 -9.86 -0.10
N SER A 93 -1.19 -9.33 0.79
CA SER A 93 -0.41 -10.15 1.72
C SER A 93 -1.31 -10.82 2.76
N GLY A 94 -2.34 -10.11 3.23
CA GLY A 94 -3.38 -10.69 4.08
C GLY A 94 -4.18 -11.77 3.36
N GLU A 95 -4.57 -11.54 2.11
CA GLU A 95 -5.28 -12.54 1.28
C GLU A 95 -4.43 -13.79 1.03
N TYR A 96 -3.14 -13.62 0.77
CA TYR A 96 -2.18 -14.71 0.66
C TYR A 96 -2.10 -15.52 1.95
N ALA A 97 -1.95 -14.86 3.11
CA ALA A 97 -1.92 -15.56 4.39
C ALA A 97 -3.21 -16.36 4.66
N GLN A 98 -4.37 -15.81 4.31
CA GLN A 98 -5.64 -16.53 4.42
C GLN A 98 -5.74 -17.72 3.47
N CYS A 99 -5.14 -17.62 2.28
CA CYS A 99 -5.02 -18.75 1.35
C CYS A 99 -4.17 -19.88 1.97
N GLU A 100 -3.00 -19.55 2.50
CA GLU A 100 -2.10 -20.52 3.14
C GLU A 100 -2.77 -21.24 4.31
N VAL A 101 -3.47 -20.50 5.17
CA VAL A 101 -4.24 -21.09 6.29
C VAL A 101 -5.27 -22.11 5.79
N LYS A 102 -6.01 -21.78 4.72
CA LYS A 102 -6.99 -22.72 4.13
C LYS A 102 -6.33 -23.94 3.52
N ALA A 103 -5.18 -23.77 2.87
CA ALA A 103 -4.42 -24.89 2.30
C ALA A 103 -3.93 -25.86 3.38
N LEU A 104 -3.57 -25.35 4.56
CA LEU A 104 -3.15 -26.19 5.70
C LEU A 104 -4.30 -26.92 6.42
N GLN A 105 -5.55 -26.50 6.21
CA GLN A 105 -6.75 -27.07 6.85
C GLN A 105 -7.41 -28.17 6.00
N GLN A 106 -6.92 -28.43 4.80
CA GLN A 106 -7.40 -29.48 3.88
C GLN A 106 -6.58 -30.76 4.04
#